data_AF-A0A9P5PFD0-F1
#
_entry.id   AF-A0A9P5PFD0-F1
#
_cell.length_a   1.000
_cell.length_b   1.000
_cell.length_c   1.000
_cell.angle_alpha   90.00
_cell.angle_beta   90.00
_cell.angle_gamma   90.00
#
_symmetry.space_group_name_H-M   'P 1'
#
loop_
_entity.id
_entity.type
_entity.pdbx_description
1 polymer ?
#
loop_
_entity_poly.entity_id
_entity_poly.type
_entity_poly.pdbx_seq_one_letter_code
_entity_poly.pdbx_strand_id
1 'polypeptide(L)' 'MLIEVDPSSSCDICSETHDWGNPQWTPHIINCSHIFCAECLDQVSPTKCPMCREIFFCGEVQKLPCRSHIVCPEG' A
#
# COMPACT_ATOMS: atom_id res chain seq x y z
N MET A 1 8.27 -12.63 9.98
CA MET A 1 7.15 -11.76 10.42
C MET A 1 6.55 -11.19 9.16
N LEU A 2 5.29 -11.49 8.86
CA LEU A 2 4.61 -11.08 7.64
C LEU A 2 3.66 -9.94 8.02
N ILE A 3 3.76 -8.80 7.34
CA ILE A 3 2.89 -7.65 7.55
C ILE A 3 1.69 -7.82 6.63
N GLU A 4 0.49 -7.80 7.19
CA GLU A 4 -0.76 -7.98 6.46
C GLU A 4 -1.62 -6.73 6.62
N VAL A 5 -2.41 -6.42 5.58
CA VAL A 5 -3.36 -5.30 5.62
C VAL A 5 -4.76 -5.86 5.73
N ASP A 6 -5.56 -5.25 6.60
CA ASP A 6 -6.99 -5.56 6.65
C ASP A 6 -7.65 -5.08 5.35
N PRO A 7 -8.53 -5.88 4.72
CA PRO A 7 -9.18 -5.49 3.46
C PRO A 7 -10.08 -4.25 3.61
N SER A 8 -10.49 -3.88 4.84
CA SER A 8 -11.21 -2.63 5.08
C SER A 8 -10.31 -1.41 5.24
N SER A 9 -8.98 -1.59 5.28
CA SER A 9 -8.05 -0.47 5.32
C SER A 9 -8.06 0.28 4.00
N SER A 10 -7.99 1.61 4.10
CA SER A 10 -7.87 2.52 2.98
C SER A 10 -6.47 3.12 2.90
N CYS A 11 -6.11 3.66 1.74
CA CYS A 11 -4.88 4.42 1.57
C CYS A 11 -4.97 5.75 2.33
N ASP A 12 -3.97 6.09 3.16
CA ASP A 12 -3.96 7.35 3.92
C ASP A 12 -3.86 8.62 3.05
N ILE A 13 -3.54 8.48 1.75
CA ILE A 13 -3.39 9.61 0.82
C ILE A 13 -4.70 9.89 0.08
N CYS A 14 -5.22 8.90 -0.66
CA CYS A 14 -6.44 9.07 -1.46
C CYS A 14 -7.72 8.66 -0.72
N SER A 15 -7.61 8.03 0.45
CA SER A 15 -8.74 7.47 1.21
C SER A 15 -9.54 6.37 0.50
N GLU A 16 -9.05 5.87 -0.64
CA GLU A 16 -9.67 4.75 -1.35
C GLU A 16 -9.34 3.42 -0.66
N THR A 17 -10.28 2.47 -0.72
CA THR A 17 -10.09 1.12 -0.19
C THR A 17 -9.05 0.38 -1.01
N HIS A 18 -8.17 -0.35 -0.34
CA HIS A 18 -7.19 -1.18 -1.05
C HIS A 18 -7.87 -2.29 -1.83
N ASP A 19 -7.50 -2.43 -3.09
CA ASP A 19 -8.01 -3.50 -3.95
C ASP A 19 -6.84 -4.34 -4.46
N TRP A 20 -6.91 -5.66 -4.21
CA TRP A 20 -5.90 -6.60 -4.68
C TRP A 20 -6.17 -7.09 -6.10
N GLY A 21 -7.38 -6.85 -6.64
CA GLY A 21 -7.73 -7.10 -8.03
C GLY A 21 -7.16 -6.04 -8.99
N ASN A 22 -7.05 -4.79 -8.55
CA ASN A 22 -6.48 -3.69 -9.33
C ASN A 22 -5.04 -3.36 -8.92
N PRO A 23 -4.03 -3.52 -9.79
CA PRO A 23 -2.62 -3.24 -9.45
C PRO A 23 -2.38 -1.81 -8.97
N GLN A 24 -3.15 -0.82 -9.43
CA GLN A 24 -3.02 0.59 -9.01
C GLN A 24 -3.40 0.78 -7.53
N TRP A 25 -4.34 0.00 -7.04
CA TRP A 25 -4.94 0.16 -5.71
C TRP A 25 -4.40 -0.86 -4.69
N THR A 26 -3.49 -1.73 -5.13
CA THR A 26 -2.84 -2.68 -4.24
C THR A 26 -2.01 -1.96 -3.16
N PRO A 27 -2.08 -2.40 -1.90
CA PRO A 27 -1.31 -1.81 -0.81
C PRO A 27 0.16 -2.18 -0.92
N HIS A 28 1.01 -1.19 -0.66
CA HIS A 28 2.44 -1.31 -0.63
C HIS A 28 2.99 -0.68 0.63
N ILE A 29 3.95 -1.37 1.25
CA ILE A 29 4.72 -0.84 2.37
C ILE A 29 6.07 -0.32 1.87
N ILE A 30 6.53 0.76 2.49
CA ILE A 30 7.88 1.30 2.30
C ILE A 30 8.70 1.13 3.58
N ASN A 31 9.99 1.41 3.54
CA ASN A 31 10.93 1.11 4.65
C ASN A 31 10.51 1.71 6.01
N CYS A 32 9.85 2.87 5.99
CA CYS A 32 9.32 3.52 7.20
C CYS A 32 8.04 2.89 7.77
N SER A 33 7.62 1.73 7.25
CA SER A 33 6.43 0.96 7.66
C SER A 33 5.07 1.63 7.44
N HIS A 34 4.99 2.69 6.63
CA HIS A 34 3.70 3.25 6.19
C HIS A 34 3.22 2.56 4.92
N ILE A 35 1.89 2.47 4.78
CA ILE A 35 1.22 1.70 3.72
C ILE A 35 0.42 2.65 2.84
N PHE A 36 0.59 2.53 1.53
CA PHE A 36 -0.11 3.34 0.54
C PHE A 36 -0.47 2.49 -0.69
N CYS A 37 -1.42 2.93 -1.50
CA CYS A 37 -1.66 2.29 -2.80
C CYS A 37 -0.53 2.59 -3.80
N ALA A 38 -0.37 1.72 -4.80
CA ALA A 38 0.66 1.85 -5.82
C ALA A 38 0.56 3.20 -6.57
N GLU A 39 -0.65 3.62 -6.90
CA GLU A 39 -0.90 4.87 -7.62
C GLU A 39 -0.49 6.11 -6.82
N CYS A 40 -0.73 6.13 -5.51
CA CYS A 40 -0.28 7.25 -4.69
C CYS A 40 1.24 7.26 -4.54
N LEU A 41 1.89 6.09 -4.45
CA LEU A 41 3.36 6.01 -4.39
C LEU A 41 4.02 6.46 -5.70
N ASP A 42 3.44 6.13 -6.86
CA ASP A 42 3.95 6.56 -8.17
C ASP A 42 3.90 8.09 -8.34
N GLN A 43 2.87 8.73 -7.79
CA GLN A 43 2.70 10.19 -7.83
C GLN A 43 3.57 10.95 -6.81
N VAL A 44 4.19 10.26 -5.83
CA VAL A 44 5.03 10.90 -4.81
C VAL A 44 6.38 11.29 -5.40
N SER A 45 6.58 12.60 -5.59
CA SER A 45 7.85 13.21 -5.98
C SER A 45 8.14 14.43 -5.11
N PRO A 46 9.29 14.51 -4.41
CA PRO A 46 10.37 13.51 -4.34
C PRO A 46 9.95 12.24 -3.58
N THR A 47 10.72 11.14 -3.71
CA THR A 47 10.45 9.83 -3.06
C THR A 47 10.62 9.89 -1.53
N LYS A 48 9.66 10.54 -0.86
CA LYS A 48 9.58 10.74 0.58
C LYS A 48 8.20 10.34 1.08
N CYS A 49 8.17 9.61 2.19
CA CYS A 49 6.93 9.20 2.82
C CYS A 49 6.04 10.43 3.13
N PRO A 50 4.77 10.47 2.69
CA PRO A 50 3.88 11.59 3.00
C PRO A 50 3.58 11.76 4.50
N MET A 51 3.71 10.69 5.28
CA MET A 51 3.40 10.68 6.71
C MET A 51 4.60 11.10 7.59
N CYS A 52 5.75 10.45 7.41
CA CYS A 52 6.94 10.70 8.25
C CYS A 52 8.09 11.43 7.54
N ARG A 53 7.97 11.67 6.23
CA ARG A 53 8.97 12.35 5.37
C ARG A 53 10.31 11.61 5.23
N GLU A 54 10.38 10.36 5.68
CA GLU A 54 11.54 9.50 5.46
C GLU A 54 11.70 9.21 3.96
N ILE A 55 12.94 9.25 3.48
CA ILE A 55 13.25 8.97 2.08
C ILE A 55 13.12 7.47 1.86
N PHE A 56 12.47 7.07 0.78
CA PHE A 56 12.41 5.68 0.34
C PHE A 56 12.87 5.57 -1.11
N PHE A 57 13.35 4.39 -1.47
CA PHE A 57 13.78 4.04 -2.81
C PHE A 57 12.81 3.03 -3.44
N CYS A 58 12.72 3.02 -4.76
CA CYS A 58 11.82 2.12 -5.51
C CYS A 58 12.04 0.63 -5.17
N GLY A 59 13.28 0.22 -4.87
CA GLY A 59 13.59 -1.15 -4.45
C GLY A 59 13.11 -1.54 -3.04
N GLU A 60 12.65 -0.59 -2.24
CA GLU A 60 12.16 -0.80 -0.87
C GLU A 60 10.62 -0.85 -0.80
N VAL A 61 9.95 -0.68 -1.94
CA VAL A 61 8.50 -0.74 -2.05
C VAL A 61 8.08 -2.20 -2.16
N GLN A 62 7.37 -2.72 -1.16
CA GLN A 62 6.93 -4.11 -1.11
C GLN A 62 5.41 -4.21 -1.15
N LYS A 63 4.86 -4.97 -2.10
CA LYS A 63 3.43 -5.26 -2.15
C LYS A 63 3.03 -6.10 -0.94
N LEU A 64 1.99 -5.67 -0.23
CA LEU A 64 1.46 -6.41 0.91
C LEU A 64 0.35 -7.38 0.48
N PRO A 65 0.33 -8.62 1.02
CA PRO A 65 -0.76 -9.55 0.79
C PRO A 65 -2.01 -9.16 1.60
N CYS A 66 -3.18 -9.56 1.09
CA CYS A 66 -4.45 -9.42 1.81
C CYS A 66 -4.48 -10.41 2.99
N ARG A 67 -4.90 -9.95 4.17
CA ARG A 67 -5.16 -10.84 5.32
C ARG A 67 -6.44 -11.64 5.08
N SER A 68 -6.35 -12.71 4.29
CA SER A 68 -7.52 -13.49 3.92
C SER A 68 -7.99 -14.38 5.07
N HIS A 69 -9.08 -13.97 5.72
CA HIS A 69 -10.06 -14.95 6.23
C HIS A 69 -11.44 -14.82 5.59
N ILE A 70 -11.79 -13.72 4.89
CA ILE A 70 -13.19 -13.53 4.41
C ILE A 70 -13.34 -12.82 3.04
N VAL A 71 -12.32 -12.23 2.40
CA VAL A 71 -12.60 -11.39 1.20
C VAL A 71 -11.56 -11.57 0.08
N CYS A 72 -11.69 -12.64 -0.68
CA CYS A 72 -11.33 -12.65 -2.10
C CYS A 72 -12.57 -13.14 -2.87
N PRO A 73 -13.43 -12.27 -3.43
CA PRO A 73 -14.32 -12.72 -4.48
C PRO A 73 -13.45 -13.02 -5.70
N GLU A 74 -13.31 -14.30 -6.02
CA GLU A 74 -12.89 -14.72 -7.35
C GLU A 74 -13.95 -14.18 -8.34
N GLY A 75 -13.54 -13.28 -9.23
CA GLY A 75 -14.39 -12.70 -10.27
C GLY A 75 -13.56 -12.38 -11.49
#